data_AF-I6SHD6-F1
#
_entry.id   AF-I6SHD6-F1
#
_cell.length_a   1.000
_cell.length_b   1.000
_cell.length_c   1.000
_cell.angle_alpha   90.00
_cell.angle_beta   90.00
_cell.angle_gamma   90.00
#
_symmetry.space_group_name_H-M   'P 1'
#
loop_
_entity.id
_entity.type
_entity.pdbx_description
1 polymer ?
#
loop_
_entity_poly.entity_id
_entity_poly.type
_entity_poly.pdbx_seq_one_letter_code
_entity_poly.pdbx_strand_id
1 'polypeptide(L)'
;QFGNMVRRCNDAGVRTYVDVVFNHMAADGGRSGTGGSSADPSTKSFPGVPFSSLDFNPTCAITNYADPTNVRNCELVGLRDLNQGNAWVRDKIVDFLNHLVDLGVAGFRVDAAKHMWPGDLGVIYGRVKNLNTAHGFNSGARAYIVQEVIDLGSEAIKKSEYTGIGAI
;
A
#
# COMPACT_ATOMS: atom_id res chain seq x y z
N GLN A 1 -7.35 17.33 10.75
CA GLN A 1 -6.03 17.42 11.45
C GLN A 1 -4.88 17.10 10.49
N PHE A 2 -4.81 15.91 9.90
CA PHE A 2 -3.73 15.51 8.97
C PHE A 2 -3.45 16.52 7.84
N GLY A 3 -4.47 16.93 7.08
CA GLY A 3 -4.28 17.91 6.00
C GLY A 3 -3.75 19.29 6.47
N ASN A 4 -4.05 19.71 7.70
CA ASN A 4 -3.49 20.94 8.27
C ASN A 4 -2.00 20.79 8.58
N MET A 5 -1.59 19.64 9.14
CA MET A 5 -0.18 19.31 9.35
C MET A 5 0.57 19.34 8.01
N VAL A 6 0.06 18.63 7.00
CA VAL A 6 0.70 18.56 5.67
C VAL A 6 0.84 19.93 5.03
N ARG A 7 -0.19 20.79 5.13
CA ARG A 7 -0.11 22.18 4.63
C ARG A 7 1.00 22.97 5.32
N ARG A 8 1.00 23.00 6.65
CA ARG A 8 2.00 23.74 7.44
C ARG A 8 3.43 23.24 7.21
N CYS A 9 3.63 21.93 7.07
CA CYS A 9 4.94 21.36 6.73
C CYS A 9 5.39 21.82 5.34
N ASN A 10 4.52 21.73 4.34
CA ASN A 10 4.85 22.17 2.97
C ASN A 10 5.18 23.68 2.91
N ASP A 11 4.43 24.53 3.62
CA ASP A 11 4.70 25.97 3.70
C ASP A 11 6.07 26.28 4.33
N ALA A 12 6.57 25.41 5.21
CA ALA A 12 7.91 25.48 5.80
C ALA A 12 8.99 24.77 4.96
N GLY A 13 8.67 24.27 3.76
CA GLY A 13 9.60 23.52 2.92
C GLY A 13 9.89 22.09 3.37
N VAL A 14 9.13 21.56 4.34
CA VAL A 14 9.28 20.19 4.86
C VAL A 14 8.25 19.27 4.21
N ARG A 15 8.72 18.19 3.60
CA ARG A 15 7.85 17.24 2.88
C ARG A 15 7.41 16.10 3.77
N THR A 16 6.17 15.65 3.58
CA THR A 16 5.58 14.52 4.30
C THR A 16 5.52 13.30 3.40
N TYR A 17 5.96 12.15 3.92
CA TYR A 17 5.82 10.84 3.30
C TYR A 17 4.93 9.99 4.20
N VAL A 18 3.95 9.31 3.61
CA VAL A 18 2.98 8.50 4.36
C VAL A 18 3.39 7.04 4.30
N ASP A 19 3.39 6.38 5.46
CA ASP A 19 3.45 4.93 5.53
C ASP A 19 2.11 4.35 5.09
N VAL A 20 2.10 3.65 3.96
CA VAL A 20 0.89 3.12 3.35
C VAL A 20 0.89 1.60 3.43
N VAL A 21 -0.15 1.08 4.07
CA VAL A 21 -0.38 -0.35 4.28
C VAL A 21 -1.53 -0.78 3.37
N PHE A 22 -1.18 -1.44 2.26
CA PHE A 22 -2.17 -1.97 1.31
C PHE A 22 -1.83 -3.36 0.77
N ASN A 23 -0.84 -4.04 1.35
CA ASN A 23 -0.67 -5.48 1.14
C ASN A 23 -1.86 -6.25 1.71
N HIS A 24 -2.26 -5.89 2.93
CA HIS A 24 -3.20 -6.67 3.73
C HIS A 24 -4.21 -5.79 4.46
N MET A 25 -5.24 -6.43 5.00
CA MET A 25 -6.14 -5.89 6.01
C MET A 25 -5.88 -6.57 7.36
N ALA A 26 -6.71 -6.29 8.37
CA ALA A 26 -6.51 -6.82 9.72
C ALA A 26 -6.58 -8.36 9.78
N ALA A 27 -5.84 -8.95 10.72
CA ALA A 27 -6.00 -10.35 11.16
C ALA A 27 -7.15 -10.46 12.18
N ASP A 28 -7.45 -11.68 12.61
CA ASP A 28 -8.47 -11.93 13.63
C ASP A 28 -8.08 -11.28 14.98
N GLY A 29 -9.06 -10.70 15.68
CA GLY A 29 -8.89 -10.13 17.02
C GLY A 29 -9.76 -8.89 17.25
N GLY A 30 -9.67 -7.90 16.37
CA GLY A 30 -10.41 -6.64 16.47
C GLY A 30 -11.49 -6.49 15.41
N ARG A 31 -12.68 -6.00 15.80
CA ARG A 31 -13.82 -5.76 14.88
C ARG A 31 -14.15 -4.30 14.61
N SER A 32 -13.38 -3.37 15.18
CA SER A 32 -13.59 -1.93 15.04
C SER A 32 -12.28 -1.23 14.75
N GLY A 33 -12.27 -0.41 13.69
CA GLY A 33 -11.16 0.46 13.34
C GLY A 33 -11.18 1.77 14.11
N THR A 34 -10.05 2.48 14.15
CA THR A 34 -9.90 3.79 14.80
C THR A 34 -10.76 4.88 14.17
N GLY A 35 -11.14 4.72 12.89
CA GLY A 35 -12.11 5.57 12.18
C GLY A 35 -13.59 5.18 12.41
N GLY A 36 -13.88 4.25 13.33
CA GLY A 36 -15.25 3.81 13.65
C GLY A 36 -15.85 2.79 12.68
N SER A 37 -15.15 2.42 11.62
CA SER A 37 -15.58 1.36 10.69
C SER A 37 -15.52 -0.01 11.35
N SER A 38 -16.46 -0.89 11.01
CA SER A 38 -16.40 -2.29 11.42
C SER A 38 -15.49 -3.12 10.51
N ALA A 39 -15.02 -4.24 11.03
CA ALA A 39 -14.31 -5.27 10.30
C ALA A 39 -14.73 -6.66 10.83
N ASP A 40 -14.86 -7.62 9.94
CA ASP A 40 -14.90 -9.04 10.26
C ASP A 40 -13.82 -9.76 9.44
N PRO A 41 -12.58 -9.79 9.95
CA PRO A 41 -11.46 -10.43 9.28
C PRO A 41 -11.69 -11.92 8.98
N SER A 42 -12.46 -12.62 9.82
CA SER A 42 -12.71 -14.06 9.66
C SER A 42 -13.50 -14.38 8.40
N THR A 43 -14.39 -13.48 8.00
CA THR A 43 -15.18 -13.57 6.76
C THR A 43 -14.62 -12.68 5.64
N LYS A 44 -13.47 -12.04 5.87
CA LYS A 44 -12.84 -11.06 4.97
C LYS A 44 -13.78 -9.90 4.61
N SER A 45 -14.58 -9.45 5.57
CA SER A 45 -15.50 -8.32 5.41
C SER A 45 -14.91 -7.04 5.99
N PHE A 46 -14.67 -6.04 5.15
CA PHE A 46 -14.20 -4.71 5.54
C PHE A 46 -15.10 -3.64 4.92
N PRO A 47 -16.33 -3.46 5.45
CA PRO A 47 -17.38 -2.65 4.82
C PRO A 47 -17.05 -1.16 4.72
N GLY A 48 -16.04 -0.67 5.46
CA GLY A 48 -15.57 0.71 5.32
C GLY A 48 -14.98 1.05 3.95
N VAL A 49 -14.55 0.05 3.16
CA VAL A 49 -13.89 0.27 1.85
C VAL A 49 -14.78 0.13 0.62
N PRO A 50 -15.73 -0.81 0.43
CA PRO A 50 -16.11 -2.06 1.11
C PRO A 50 -15.45 -3.31 0.48
N PHE A 51 -14.47 -3.91 1.16
CA PHE A 51 -13.90 -5.18 0.70
C PHE A 51 -14.67 -6.39 1.24
N SER A 52 -14.71 -7.43 0.42
CA SER A 52 -15.33 -8.73 0.66
C SER A 52 -14.32 -9.84 0.38
N SER A 53 -14.68 -11.10 0.65
CA SER A 53 -13.81 -12.26 0.37
C SER A 53 -13.34 -12.38 -1.08
N LEU A 54 -14.01 -11.74 -2.05
CA LEU A 54 -13.63 -11.70 -3.46
C LEU A 54 -12.40 -10.82 -3.75
N ASP A 55 -12.01 -9.99 -2.78
CA ASP A 55 -10.97 -8.97 -2.93
C ASP A 55 -9.62 -9.42 -2.37
N PHE A 56 -9.55 -10.65 -1.87
CA PHE A 56 -8.38 -11.22 -1.21
C PHE A 56 -7.88 -12.45 -1.95
N ASN A 57 -6.59 -12.75 -1.79
CA ASN A 57 -6.04 -14.03 -2.21
C ASN A 57 -6.67 -15.19 -1.39
N PRO A 58 -6.67 -16.43 -1.92
CA PRO A 58 -7.07 -17.60 -1.16
C PRO A 58 -6.31 -17.69 0.17
N THR A 59 -6.98 -18.13 1.23
CA THR A 59 -6.33 -18.20 2.56
C THR A 59 -5.27 -19.30 2.58
N CYS A 60 -4.05 -18.89 2.86
CA CYS A 60 -2.88 -19.72 3.14
C CYS A 60 -1.91 -18.91 4.01
N ALA A 61 -0.97 -19.57 4.70
CA ALA A 61 0.08 -18.90 5.44
C ALA A 61 1.36 -18.80 4.61
N ILE A 62 2.13 -17.73 4.81
CA ILE A 62 3.50 -17.67 4.31
C ILE A 62 4.36 -18.64 5.14
N THR A 63 4.88 -19.67 4.49
CA THR A 63 5.69 -20.72 5.12
C THR A 63 7.00 -20.98 4.38
N ASN A 64 7.19 -20.42 3.18
CA ASN A 64 8.34 -20.70 2.34
C ASN A 64 8.82 -19.45 1.57
N TYR A 65 9.87 -18.79 2.07
CA TYR A 65 10.49 -17.63 1.41
C TYR A 65 11.34 -17.97 0.16
N ALA A 66 11.49 -19.25 -0.17
CA ALA A 66 12.05 -19.69 -1.44
C ALA A 66 10.98 -19.82 -2.55
N ASP A 67 9.69 -19.66 -2.24
CA ASP A 67 8.59 -19.64 -3.21
C ASP A 67 7.96 -18.23 -3.28
N PRO A 68 8.24 -17.46 -4.34
CA PRO A 68 7.66 -16.12 -4.51
C PRO A 68 6.13 -16.11 -4.52
N THR A 69 5.48 -17.18 -4.97
CA THR A 69 4.01 -17.28 -4.99
C THR A 69 3.47 -17.38 -3.58
N ASN A 70 4.08 -18.22 -2.74
CA ASN A 70 3.72 -18.31 -1.33
C ASN A 70 3.94 -16.99 -0.60
N VAL A 71 5.05 -16.28 -0.86
CA VAL A 71 5.33 -15.00 -0.20
C VAL A 71 4.37 -13.88 -0.61
N ARG A 72 3.92 -13.87 -1.88
CA ARG A 72 3.11 -12.78 -2.45
C ARG A 72 1.59 -13.00 -2.47
N ASN A 73 1.14 -14.24 -2.26
CA ASN A 73 -0.29 -14.59 -2.34
C ASN A 73 -0.83 -15.23 -1.04
N CYS A 74 -0.02 -15.34 0.01
CA CYS A 74 -0.45 -15.89 1.30
C CYS A 74 -0.39 -14.84 2.42
N GLU A 75 -1.15 -15.10 3.48
CA GLU A 75 -1.34 -14.22 4.60
C GLU A 75 -0.05 -14.11 5.45
N LEU A 76 0.53 -12.91 5.46
CA LEU A 76 1.63 -12.56 6.37
C LEU A 76 1.10 -12.55 7.80
N VAL A 77 1.51 -13.52 8.62
CA VAL A 77 1.09 -13.68 10.03
C VAL A 77 -0.44 -13.60 10.26
N GLY A 78 -1.23 -14.10 9.29
CA GLY A 78 -2.70 -14.15 9.36
C GLY A 78 -3.40 -12.85 8.96
N LEU A 79 -2.65 -11.84 8.50
CA LEU A 79 -3.21 -10.61 7.93
C LEU A 79 -3.88 -10.93 6.59
N ARG A 80 -5.13 -10.52 6.41
CA ARG A 80 -5.91 -10.88 5.21
C ARG A 80 -5.30 -10.23 3.97
N ASP A 81 -4.75 -11.06 3.10
CA ASP A 81 -3.91 -10.66 1.97
C ASP A 81 -4.75 -10.20 0.77
N LEU A 82 -4.65 -8.91 0.41
CA LEU A 82 -5.42 -8.33 -0.68
C LEU A 82 -4.93 -8.87 -2.02
N ASN A 83 -5.84 -9.13 -2.95
CA ASN A 83 -5.48 -9.50 -4.31
C ASN A 83 -5.31 -8.25 -5.17
N GLN A 84 -4.09 -7.69 -5.22
CA GLN A 84 -3.82 -6.52 -6.06
C GLN A 84 -3.84 -6.84 -7.56
N GLY A 85 -3.99 -8.11 -7.97
CA GLY A 85 -4.31 -8.51 -9.34
C GLY A 85 -5.74 -8.11 -9.77
N ASN A 86 -6.65 -7.93 -8.80
CA ASN A 86 -8.03 -7.51 -9.03
C ASN A 86 -8.11 -6.00 -9.31
N ALA A 87 -8.74 -5.61 -10.42
CA ALA A 87 -8.90 -4.21 -10.82
C ALA A 87 -9.61 -3.36 -9.75
N TRP A 88 -10.65 -3.91 -9.10
CA TRP A 88 -11.37 -3.23 -8.04
C TRP A 88 -10.47 -2.91 -6.83
N VAL A 89 -9.62 -3.84 -6.43
CA VAL A 89 -8.65 -3.64 -5.34
C VAL A 89 -7.67 -2.54 -5.72
N ARG A 90 -7.12 -2.57 -6.94
CA ARG A 90 -6.24 -1.50 -7.43
C ARG A 90 -6.93 -0.14 -7.45
N ASP A 91 -8.20 -0.07 -7.85
CA ASP A 91 -8.97 1.17 -7.87
C ASP A 91 -9.07 1.78 -6.47
N LYS A 92 -9.42 0.98 -5.45
CA LYS A 92 -9.50 1.44 -4.06
C LYS A 92 -8.16 1.91 -3.51
N ILE A 93 -7.08 1.21 -3.82
CA ILE A 93 -5.73 1.63 -3.41
C ILE A 93 -5.36 2.95 -4.10
N VAL A 94 -5.59 3.07 -5.41
CA VAL A 94 -5.29 4.29 -6.17
C VAL A 94 -6.12 5.49 -5.66
N ASP A 95 -7.40 5.29 -5.34
CA ASP A 95 -8.25 6.34 -4.76
C ASP A 95 -7.69 6.83 -3.43
N PHE A 96 -7.27 5.91 -2.55
CA PHE A 96 -6.63 6.23 -1.28
C PHE A 96 -5.32 7.02 -1.46
N LEU A 97 -4.41 6.55 -2.33
CA LEU A 97 -3.15 7.24 -2.59
C LEU A 97 -3.37 8.61 -3.22
N ASN A 98 -4.32 8.72 -4.16
CA ASN A 98 -4.69 9.98 -4.77
C ASN A 98 -5.28 10.96 -3.76
N HIS A 99 -6.10 10.48 -2.82
CA HIS A 99 -6.62 11.33 -1.75
C HIS A 99 -5.48 11.93 -0.92
N LEU A 100 -4.46 11.13 -0.57
CA LEU A 100 -3.28 11.65 0.14
C LEU A 100 -2.50 12.67 -0.69
N VAL A 101 -2.32 12.43 -2.00
CA VAL A 101 -1.67 13.41 -2.90
C VAL A 101 -2.47 14.72 -2.98
N ASP A 102 -3.80 14.69 -2.99
CA ASP A 102 -4.61 15.92 -2.92
C ASP A 102 -4.33 16.71 -1.65
N LEU A 103 -4.16 16.02 -0.53
CA LEU A 103 -3.84 16.64 0.76
C LEU A 103 -2.41 17.20 0.81
N GLY A 104 -1.57 16.92 -0.20
CA GLY A 104 -0.25 17.52 -0.37
C GLY A 104 0.93 16.69 0.10
N VAL A 105 0.77 15.37 0.27
CA VAL A 105 1.91 14.50 0.60
C VAL A 105 2.86 14.41 -0.58
N ALA A 106 4.16 14.24 -0.32
CA ALA A 106 5.19 14.18 -1.34
C ALA A 106 5.47 12.76 -1.86
N GLY A 107 5.02 11.74 -1.12
CA GLY A 107 5.31 10.36 -1.45
C GLY A 107 4.89 9.37 -0.39
N PHE A 108 5.33 8.14 -0.58
CA PHE A 108 4.86 6.97 0.15
C PHE A 108 6.01 6.04 0.52
N ARG A 109 6.00 5.58 1.78
CA ARG A 109 6.71 4.38 2.21
C ARG A 109 5.72 3.22 2.10
N VAL A 110 5.97 2.30 1.18
CA VAL A 110 5.08 1.19 0.88
C VAL A 110 5.47 0.01 1.76
N ASP A 111 4.61 -0.26 2.73
CA ASP A 111 4.73 -1.37 3.67
C ASP A 111 4.70 -2.72 2.95
N ALA A 112 5.49 -3.67 3.46
CA ALA A 112 5.45 -5.07 3.03
C ALA A 112 5.55 -5.25 1.50
N ALA A 113 6.27 -4.37 0.79
CA ALA A 113 6.33 -4.40 -0.67
C ALA A 113 6.85 -5.74 -1.22
N LYS A 114 7.72 -6.45 -0.47
CA LYS A 114 8.15 -7.83 -0.80
C LYS A 114 6.96 -8.78 -1.05
N HIS A 115 5.87 -8.59 -0.32
CA HIS A 115 4.68 -9.44 -0.31
C HIS A 115 3.67 -9.07 -1.40
N MET A 116 3.99 -8.12 -2.29
CA MET A 116 3.15 -7.76 -3.43
C MET A 116 3.89 -8.00 -4.75
N TRP A 117 3.17 -8.23 -5.84
CA TRP A 117 3.79 -8.37 -7.14
C TRP A 117 4.27 -7.01 -7.68
N PRO A 118 5.53 -6.88 -8.16
CA PRO A 118 6.02 -5.65 -8.77
C PRO A 118 5.15 -5.16 -9.94
N GLY A 119 4.56 -6.09 -10.70
CA GLY A 119 3.64 -5.75 -11.79
C GLY A 119 2.38 -5.03 -11.30
N ASP A 120 1.78 -5.49 -10.21
CA ASP A 120 0.59 -4.88 -9.62
C ASP A 120 0.92 -3.51 -9.02
N LEU A 121 2.04 -3.42 -8.32
CA LEU A 121 2.57 -2.16 -7.80
C LEU A 121 2.85 -1.15 -8.91
N GLY A 122 3.45 -1.58 -10.02
CA GLY A 122 3.70 -0.74 -11.19
C GLY A 122 2.41 -0.15 -11.77
N VAL A 123 1.34 -0.94 -11.85
CA VAL A 123 0.02 -0.47 -12.29
C VAL A 123 -0.55 0.55 -11.30
N ILE A 124 -0.48 0.29 -10.00
CA ILE A 124 -0.98 1.20 -8.96
C ILE A 124 -0.21 2.53 -9.02
N TYR A 125 1.12 2.51 -8.96
CA TYR A 125 1.97 3.71 -8.95
C TYR A 125 1.83 4.53 -10.23
N GLY A 126 1.69 3.87 -11.39
CA GLY A 126 1.45 4.53 -12.66
C GLY A 126 0.13 5.34 -12.70
N ARG A 127 -0.86 4.93 -11.91
CA ARG A 127 -2.19 5.56 -11.84
C ARG A 127 -2.33 6.63 -10.75
N VAL A 128 -1.34 6.75 -9.84
CA VAL A 128 -1.30 7.87 -8.91
C VAL A 128 -1.13 9.17 -9.71
N LYS A 129 -1.79 10.25 -9.30
CA LYS A 129 -1.68 11.55 -9.97
C LYS A 129 -0.33 12.24 -9.70
N ASN A 130 -0.08 13.31 -10.45
CA ASN A 130 1.03 14.21 -10.14
C ASN A 130 0.78 14.95 -8.82
N LEU A 131 1.85 15.32 -8.14
CA LEU A 131 1.80 16.04 -6.87
C LEU A 131 1.09 17.38 -7.01
N ASN A 132 0.34 17.76 -5.97
CA ASN A 132 -0.54 18.91 -6.00
C ASN A 132 0.23 20.24 -6.00
N THR A 133 0.18 21.00 -7.09
CA THR A 133 0.92 22.27 -7.22
C THR A 133 0.49 23.33 -6.20
N ALA A 134 -0.72 23.24 -5.64
CA ALA A 134 -1.17 24.11 -4.54
C ALA A 134 -0.42 23.89 -3.21
N HIS A 135 0.43 22.85 -3.15
CA HIS A 135 1.32 22.53 -2.03
C HIS A 135 2.80 22.81 -2.36
N GLY A 136 3.06 23.65 -3.37
CA GLY A 136 4.41 24.11 -3.72
C GLY A 136 5.25 23.03 -4.41
N PHE A 137 4.62 22.11 -5.13
CA PHE A 137 5.28 21.17 -6.04
C PHE A 137 5.30 21.71 -7.47
N ASN A 138 6.31 21.35 -8.24
CA ASN A 138 6.38 21.67 -9.66
C ASN A 138 5.31 20.91 -10.45
N SER A 139 4.82 21.53 -11.54
CA SER A 139 3.93 20.82 -12.47
C SER A 139 4.60 19.56 -13.00
N GLY A 140 3.85 18.46 -13.02
CA GLY A 140 4.37 17.15 -13.46
C GLY A 140 5.18 16.37 -12.43
N ALA A 141 5.43 16.92 -11.23
CA ALA A 141 6.14 16.19 -10.18
C ALA A 141 5.39 14.90 -9.80
N ARG A 142 6.10 13.79 -9.67
CA ARG A 142 5.57 12.48 -9.26
C ARG A 142 5.82 12.24 -7.78
N ALA A 143 4.93 11.47 -7.15
CA ALA A 143 5.13 11.01 -5.79
C ALA A 143 6.43 10.19 -5.68
N TYR A 144 7.22 10.46 -4.64
CA TYR A 144 8.38 9.63 -4.33
C TYR A 144 7.91 8.30 -3.71
N ILE A 145 8.43 7.19 -4.21
CA ILE A 145 8.08 5.85 -3.72
C ILE A 145 9.33 5.23 -3.09
N VAL A 146 9.23 4.80 -1.84
CA VAL A 146 10.20 3.94 -1.17
C VAL A 146 9.49 2.68 -0.69
N GLN A 147 10.10 1.53 -0.86
CA GLN A 147 9.43 0.24 -0.75
C GLN A 147 10.13 -0.63 0.27
N GLU A 148 9.40 -1.15 1.25
CA GLU A 148 9.97 -2.10 2.19
C GLU A 148 10.17 -3.47 1.53
N VAL A 149 11.41 -3.76 1.15
CA VAL A 149 11.81 -5.08 0.65
C VAL A 149 13.02 -5.57 1.44
N ILE A 150 12.76 -6.43 2.42
CA ILE A 150 13.81 -7.00 3.30
C ILE A 150 14.61 -8.06 2.53
N ASP A 151 15.61 -7.68 1.74
CA ASP A 151 16.46 -8.61 1.00
C ASP A 151 17.87 -8.70 1.60
N LEU A 152 18.12 -9.77 2.36
CA LEU A 152 19.42 -10.10 2.95
C LEU A 152 20.21 -11.14 2.12
N GLY A 153 19.73 -11.49 0.91
CA GLY A 153 20.47 -12.28 -0.09
C GLY A 153 20.10 -13.76 -0.23
N SER A 154 19.45 -14.40 0.75
CA SER A 154 19.17 -15.85 0.75
C SER A 154 17.80 -16.26 0.23
N GLU A 155 16.87 -15.32 0.03
CA GLU A 155 15.48 -15.59 -0.35
C GLU A 155 15.26 -15.51 -1.87
N ALA A 156 14.13 -16.05 -2.36
CA ALA A 156 13.84 -16.06 -3.79
C ALA A 156 13.52 -14.67 -4.35
N ILE A 157 12.89 -13.81 -3.56
CA ILE A 157 12.53 -12.44 -3.97
C ILE A 157 13.71 -11.52 -3.73
N LYS A 158 14.05 -10.71 -4.75
CA LYS A 158 15.18 -9.77 -4.73
C LYS A 158 14.70 -8.33 -4.76
N LYS A 159 15.40 -7.45 -4.04
CA LYS A 159 15.10 -6.00 -4.06
C LYS A 159 15.19 -5.38 -5.46
N SER A 160 16.04 -5.95 -6.32
CA SER A 160 16.19 -5.52 -7.72
C SER A 160 14.94 -5.67 -8.57
N GLU A 161 13.96 -6.48 -8.15
CA GLU A 161 12.67 -6.59 -8.83
C GLU A 161 11.83 -5.31 -8.71
N TYR A 162 12.13 -4.46 -7.72
CA TYR A 162 11.33 -3.29 -7.36
C TYR A 162 12.04 -1.95 -7.65
N THR A 163 13.34 -1.96 -7.95
CA THR A 163 14.13 -0.74 -8.19
C THR A 163 13.70 0.02 -9.45
N GLY A 164 13.01 -0.64 -10.38
CA GLY A 164 12.45 -0.01 -11.57
C GLY A 164 11.19 0.83 -11.31
N ILE A 165 10.56 0.68 -10.14
CA ILE A 165 9.28 1.32 -9.80
C ILE A 165 9.34 2.18 -8.53
N GLY A 166 10.50 2.25 -7.88
CA GLY A 166 10.72 3.08 -6.69
C GLY A 166 12.08 2.79 -6.03
N ALA A 167 12.37 3.51 -4.96
CA ALA A 167 13.50 3.22 -4.09
C ALA A 167 13.20 2.01 -3.17
N ILE A 168 14.25 1.47 -2.55
CA ILE A 168 14.22 0.40 -1.54
C ILE A 168 14.91 0.91 -0.29
#